data_AF-A0AA44MVE7-F1
#
_entry.id   AF-A0AA44MVE7-F1
#
_cell.length_a   1.000
_cell.length_b   1.000
_cell.length_c   1.000
_cell.angle_alpha   90.00
_cell.angle_beta   90.00
_cell.angle_gamma   90.00
#
_symmetry.space_group_name_H-M   'P 1'
#
loop_
_entity.id
_entity.type
_entity.pdbx_description
1 polymer ?
#
loop_
_entity_poly.entity_id
_entity_poly.type
_entity_poly.pdbx_seq_one_letter_code
_entity_poly.pdbx_strand_id
1 'polypeptide(L)' 'AYLADIATTSAEAKYAAKRVRRWMRRRYLLLEVPQLPGRGWVEYEPYGTVLIIGAWNYPFYLTLGPAVGAI' A
#
# COMPACT_ATOMS: atom_id res chain seq x y z
N ALA A 1 -22.12 14.09 -1.11
CA ALA A 1 -20.72 14.36 -1.52
C ALA A 1 -19.75 14.19 -0.34
N TYR A 2 -19.81 15.01 0.71
CA TYR A 2 -18.89 14.97 1.85
C TYR A 2 -18.84 13.62 2.62
N LEU A 3 -20.02 13.05 2.90
CA LEU A 3 -20.13 11.72 3.52
C LEU A 3 -19.49 10.62 2.69
N ALA A 4 -19.62 10.69 1.36
CA ALA A 4 -18.99 9.72 0.47
C ALA A 4 -17.47 9.87 0.54
N ASP A 5 -16.95 11.10 0.52
CA ASP A 5 -15.52 11.43 0.56
C ASP A 5 -14.82 10.89 1.82
N ILE A 6 -15.46 11.02 2.98
CA ILE A 6 -14.94 10.53 4.26
C ILE A 6 -15.17 9.02 4.42
N ALA A 7 -16.35 8.52 4.03
CA ALA A 7 -16.67 7.11 4.18
C ALA A 7 -15.78 6.22 3.30
N THR A 8 -15.49 6.64 2.06
CA THR A 8 -14.57 5.91 1.18
C THR A 8 -13.16 5.87 1.76
N THR A 9 -12.63 7.02 2.17
CA THR A 9 -11.29 7.13 2.78
C THR A 9 -11.15 6.26 4.03
N SER A 10 -12.14 6.31 4.93
CA SER A 10 -12.11 5.52 6.17
C SER A 10 -12.27 4.01 5.93
N ALA A 11 -13.08 3.62 4.94
CA ALA A 11 -13.20 2.23 4.51
C ALA A 11 -11.88 1.71 3.92
N GLU A 12 -11.21 2.51 3.09
CA GLU A 12 -9.91 2.20 2.50
C GLU A 12 -8.82 2.05 3.57
N ALA A 13 -8.74 2.98 4.53
CA ALA A 13 -7.85 2.89 5.68
C ALA A 13 -8.05 1.60 6.49
N LYS A 14 -9.32 1.26 6.78
CA LYS A 14 -9.66 0.03 7.53
C LYS A 14 -9.31 -1.23 6.73
N TYR A 15 -9.46 -1.19 5.41
CA TYR A 15 -9.09 -2.29 4.53
C TYR A 15 -7.57 -2.48 4.46
N ALA A 16 -6.82 -1.40 4.30
CA ALA A 16 -5.36 -1.39 4.28
C ALA A 16 -4.79 -1.90 5.61
N ALA A 17 -5.24 -1.35 6.75
CA ALA A 17 -4.79 -1.78 8.08
C ALA A 17 -4.98 -3.28 8.33
N LYS A 18 -6.06 -3.88 7.81
CA LYS A 18 -6.32 -5.32 7.95
C LYS A 18 -5.43 -6.20 7.06
N ARG A 19 -4.88 -5.66 5.96
CA ARG A 19 -4.18 -6.43 4.91
C ARG A 19 -2.70 -6.11 4.80
N VAL A 20 -2.24 -4.97 5.32
CA VAL A 20 -0.85 -4.50 5.19
C VAL A 20 0.17 -5.54 5.64
N ARG A 21 -0.09 -6.25 6.75
CA ARG A 21 0.77 -7.35 7.23
C ARG A 21 0.92 -8.48 6.21
N ARG A 22 -0.13 -8.77 5.44
CA ARG A 22 -0.09 -9.78 4.38
C ARG A 22 0.62 -9.25 3.13
N TRP A 23 0.47 -7.97 2.81
CA TRP A 23 1.13 -7.35 1.66
C TRP A 23 2.65 -7.26 1.84
N MET A 24 3.11 -6.91 3.04
CA MET A 24 4.52 -6.81 3.38
C MET A 24 5.21 -8.17 3.60
N ARG A 25 4.47 -9.29 3.56
CA ARG A 25 5.06 -10.60 3.81
C ARG A 25 5.97 -11.01 2.65
N ARG A 26 7.18 -11.47 2.98
CA ARG A 26 8.12 -12.09 2.03
C ARG A 26 7.42 -13.12 1.15
N ARG A 27 7.58 -12.98 -0.17
CA ARG A 27 7.06 -13.93 -1.16
C ARG A 27 8.21 -14.76 -1.68
N TYR A 28 8.21 -16.05 -1.41
CA TYR A 28 9.20 -16.97 -1.96
C TYR A 28 8.87 -17.23 -3.43
N LEU A 29 9.88 -17.18 -4.29
CA LEU A 29 9.77 -17.54 -5.70
C LEU A 29 10.71 -18.69 -6.01
N LEU A 30 10.27 -19.55 -6.92
CA LEU A 30 11.13 -20.57 -7.47
C LEU A 30 12.18 -19.88 -8.33
N LEU A 31 13.46 -20.19 -8.08
CA LEU A 31 14.55 -19.73 -8.92
C LEU A 31 14.61 -20.54 -10.21
N GLU A 32 15.24 -19.95 -11.23
CA GLU A 32 15.49 -20.66 -12.48
C GLU A 32 16.41 -21.87 -12.25
N VAL A 33 16.32 -22.87 -13.13
CA VAL A 33 17.05 -24.15 -13.02
C VAL A 33 18.55 -23.99 -12.72
N PRO A 34 19.29 -23.04 -13.35
CA PRO A 34 20.72 -22.86 -13.06
C PRO A 34 21.04 -22.36 -11.65
N GLN A 35 20.06 -21.78 -10.95
CA GLN A 35 20.22 -21.17 -9.63
C GLN A 35 19.80 -22.11 -8.49
N LEU A 36 19.34 -23.32 -8.81
CA LEU A 36 19.03 -24.36 -7.83
C LEU A 36 20.31 -24.94 -7.22
N PRO A 37 20.33 -25.28 -5.91
CA PRO A 37 19.21 -25.33 -4.96
C PRO A 37 18.97 -24.01 -4.20
N GLY A 38 19.36 -22.86 -4.76
CA GLY A 38 19.17 -21.56 -4.13
C GLY A 38 17.71 -21.26 -3.80
N ARG A 39 17.50 -20.43 -2.77
CA ARG A 39 16.17 -19.95 -2.37
C ARG A 39 16.09 -18.45 -2.60
N GLY A 40 15.12 -18.02 -3.41
CA GLY A 40 14.83 -16.61 -3.64
C GLY A 40 13.54 -16.16 -2.95
N TRP A 41 13.49 -14.89 -2.57
CA TRP A 41 12.25 -14.24 -2.15
C TRP A 41 12.24 -12.76 -2.53
N VAL A 42 11.05 -12.19 -2.61
CA VAL A 42 10.82 -10.75 -2.75
C VAL A 42 10.38 -10.21 -1.40
N GLU A 43 11.06 -9.16 -0.94
CA GLU A 43 10.78 -8.40 0.26
C GLU A 43 10.43 -6.97 -0.15
N TYR A 44 9.35 -6.43 0.42
CA TYR A 44 8.91 -5.07 0.15
C TYR A 44 9.44 -4.17 1.26
N GLU A 45 10.11 -3.09 0.90
CA GLU A 45 10.66 -2.09 1.82
C GLU A 45 10.06 -0.72 1.55
N PRO A 46 9.91 0.13 2.58
CA PRO A 46 9.42 1.49 2.40
C PRO A 46 10.43 2.34 1.62
N TYR A 47 9.93 3.16 0.69
CA TYR A 47 10.76 4.07 -0.11
C TYR A 47 11.34 5.25 0.69
N GLY A 48 10.82 5.52 1.89
CA GLY A 48 11.23 6.64 2.74
C GLY A 48 10.18 7.75 2.80
N THR A 49 10.54 8.97 2.44
CA THR A 49 9.66 10.15 2.56
C THR A 49 8.79 10.32 1.32
N VAL A 50 7.46 10.38 1.50
CA VAL A 50 6.48 10.59 0.42
C VAL A 50 5.78 11.93 0.62
N LEU A 51 5.81 12.80 -0.39
CA LEU A 51 5.04 14.05 -0.43
C LEU A 51 3.69 13.82 -1.11
N ILE A 52 2.62 14.33 -0.51
CA ILE A 52 1.25 14.20 -1.02
C ILE A 52 0.67 15.59 -1.26
N ILE A 53 0.24 15.86 -2.50
CA ILE A 53 -0.35 17.14 -2.91
C ILE A 53 -1.81 16.87 -3.31
N GLY A 54 -2.75 17.33 -2.48
CA GLY A 54 -4.18 17.19 -2.74
C GLY A 54 -4.74 18.22 -3.70
N ALA A 55 -5.84 17.87 -4.37
CA ALA A 55 -6.65 18.80 -5.15
C ALA A 55 -7.90 19.27 -4.36
N TRP A 56 -8.52 20.35 -4.81
CA TRP A 56 -9.59 21.06 -4.08
C TRP A 56 -11.00 20.47 -4.24
N ASN A 57 -11.21 19.60 -5.23
CA ASN A 57 -12.53 19.04 -5.55
C ASN A 57 -12.98 17.95 -4.56
N TYR A 58 -12.03 17.17 -4.04
CA TYR A 58 -12.26 16.12 -3.02
C TYR A 58 -11.10 16.12 -2.03
N PRO A 59 -10.99 17.16 -1.20
CA PRO A 59 -9.79 17.44 -0.43
C PRO A 59 -9.46 16.33 0.57
N PHE A 60 -10.45 15.58 1.08
CA PHE A 60 -10.20 14.45 1.98
C PHE A 60 -9.73 13.21 1.24
N TYR A 61 -10.47 12.77 0.23
CA TYR A 61 -10.12 11.55 -0.50
C TYR A 61 -8.79 11.67 -1.25
N LEU A 62 -8.53 12.81 -1.90
CA LEU A 62 -7.32 13.01 -2.70
C LEU A 62 -6.05 13.27 -1.88
N THR A 63 -6.18 13.63 -0.60
CA THR A 63 -5.02 13.74 0.30
C THR A 63 -4.85 12.47 1.13
N LEU A 64 -5.91 11.99 1.77
CA LEU A 64 -5.83 10.90 2.73
C LEU A 64 -5.85 9.52 2.07
N GLY A 65 -6.50 9.35 0.91
CA GLY A 65 -6.45 8.11 0.13
C GLY A 65 -5.01 7.70 -0.18
N PRO A 66 -4.20 8.54 -0.86
CA PRO A 66 -2.79 8.22 -1.09
C PRO A 66 -1.95 8.15 0.20
N ALA A 67 -2.32 8.89 1.25
CA ALA A 67 -1.63 8.79 2.55
C ALA A 67 -1.80 7.42 3.20
N VAL A 68 -2.98 6.81 3.10
CA VAL A 68 -3.24 5.44 3.57
C VAL A 68 -2.36 4.42 2.83
N GLY A 69 -2.06 4.64 1.55
CA GLY A 69 -1.17 3.75 0.80
C GLY A 69 0.32 3.97 1.11
N ALA A 70 0.70 5.18 1.53
CA ALA A 70 2.07 5.54 1.86
C ALA A 70 2.50 5.09 3.27
N ILE A 71 1.53 4.82 4.17
CA ILE A 71 1.71 4.41 5.58
C ILE A 71 1.49 2.92 5.72
#